data_AF-A0A9P5YJ49-F1
#
_entry.id   AF-A0A9P5YJ49-F1
#
_cell.length_a   1.000
_cell.length_b   1.000
_cell.length_c   1.000
_cell.angle_alpha   90.00
_cell.angle_beta   90.00
_cell.angle_gamma   90.00
#
_symmetry.space_group_name_H-M   'P 1'
#
loop_
_entity.id
_entity.type
_entity.pdbx_description
1 polymer ?
#
loop_
_entity_poly.entity_id
_entity_poly.type
_entity_poly.pdbx_seq_one_letter_code
_entity_poly.pdbx_strand_id
1 'polypeptide(L)'
;LRPSSLSLFALKYTYNPSKSRSTPATLSVSSPHILITWHLPRLSNPTILLLTLFNYDYADVEHRVALTKVKVVISLFPVLTRVSAGPFLAVTLDDFRVRVFSSERTPQWIQRLRGNLVYTVLNGDTFCLDDLETNVVLSTIGGRAISDDDTDEARQATDVPKSFQNGSGDSSNTYNDVLVKGAPSEEGQRQPSKGVGEEAIVSMNSSRWHIRNFKYRQYLFGTLAAQLRRSWDGERGSFVLIAKESRWVQAPRPHENS
;
A
#
# COMPACT_ATOMS: atom_id res chain seq x y z
N LEU A 1 3.59 -38.85 11.32
CA LEU A 1 4.77 -37.95 11.38
C LEU A 1 4.29 -36.53 11.66
N ARG A 2 4.66 -35.97 12.82
CA ARG A 2 4.44 -34.55 13.13
C ARG A 2 5.40 -33.72 12.26
N PRO A 3 4.98 -32.56 11.75
CA PRO A 3 5.88 -31.69 11.00
C PRO A 3 6.98 -31.18 11.91
N SER A 4 8.21 -31.12 11.38
CA SER A 4 9.32 -30.47 12.06
C SER A 4 9.13 -28.95 11.95
N SER A 5 9.39 -28.22 13.01
CA SER A 5 9.28 -26.76 13.01
C SER A 5 10.46 -26.12 13.73
N LEU A 6 10.89 -24.96 13.23
CA LEU A 6 11.92 -24.11 13.79
C LEU A 6 11.30 -22.74 14.03
N SER A 7 11.37 -22.27 15.28
CA SER A 7 10.91 -20.93 15.66
C SER A 7 12.13 -20.10 16.04
N LEU A 8 12.26 -18.92 15.43
CA LEU A 8 13.28 -17.92 15.74
C LEU A 8 12.57 -16.72 16.35
N PHE A 9 13.09 -16.21 17.47
CA PHE A 9 12.48 -15.11 18.21
C PHE A 9 13.39 -13.89 18.30
N ALA A 10 12.78 -12.73 18.49
CA ALA A 10 13.45 -11.46 18.80
C ALA A 10 14.57 -11.08 17.80
N LEU A 11 14.33 -11.26 16.51
CA LEU A 11 15.28 -10.83 15.49
C LEU A 11 15.24 -9.30 15.39
N LYS A 12 16.34 -8.67 15.77
CA LYS A 12 16.55 -7.24 15.60
C LYS A 12 17.93 -7.02 15.04
N TYR A 13 17.99 -6.36 13.89
CA TYR A 13 19.22 -5.97 13.24
C TYR A 13 19.20 -4.46 13.06
N THR A 14 20.24 -3.80 13.56
CA THR A 14 20.41 -2.35 13.40
C THR A 14 21.77 -2.13 12.77
N TYR A 15 21.78 -1.48 11.62
CA TYR A 15 22.98 -1.16 10.88
C TYR A 15 23.12 0.35 10.79
N ASN A 16 24.27 0.84 11.23
CA ASN A 16 24.67 2.23 11.09
C ASN A 16 25.79 2.28 10.05
N PRO A 17 25.50 2.63 8.78
CA PRO A 17 26.53 2.88 7.79
C PRO A 17 27.43 4.02 8.30
N SER A 18 28.73 3.76 8.39
CA SER A 18 29.69 4.68 9.01
C SER A 18 29.80 6.04 8.29
N LYS A 19 30.37 7.01 9.02
CA LYS A 19 30.53 8.48 8.90
C LYS A 19 30.83 9.15 7.54
N SER A 20 30.79 8.46 6.40
CA SER A 20 31.19 9.05 5.10
C SER A 20 30.09 9.86 4.39
N ARG A 21 28.85 9.85 4.90
CA ARG A 21 27.76 10.72 4.40
C ARG A 21 27.34 11.71 5.48
N SER A 22 27.05 12.94 5.08
CA SER A 22 26.58 14.06 5.90
C SER A 22 25.24 13.81 6.63
N THR A 23 24.63 12.64 6.45
CA THR A 23 23.39 12.24 7.13
C THR A 23 23.57 10.81 7.66
N PRO A 24 23.50 10.58 8.99
CA PRO A 24 23.54 9.24 9.54
C PRO A 24 22.27 8.49 9.15
N ALA A 25 22.41 7.47 8.30
CA ALA A 25 21.28 6.68 7.83
C ALA A 25 21.12 5.42 8.66
N THR A 26 20.35 5.46 9.75
CA THR A 26 20.11 4.25 10.56
C THR A 26 19.11 3.33 9.85
N LEU A 27 19.57 2.13 9.53
CA LEU A 27 18.76 1.05 9.00
C LEU A 27 18.40 0.10 10.13
N SER A 28 17.11 -0.17 10.31
CA SER A 28 16.61 -1.09 11.32
C SER A 28 15.65 -2.10 10.73
N VAL A 29 15.92 -3.38 10.99
CA VAL A 29 15.06 -4.50 10.62
C VAL A 29 14.68 -5.20 11.92
N SER A 30 13.39 -5.44 12.14
CA SER A 30 12.92 -6.19 13.28
C SER A 30 11.83 -7.18 12.91
N SER A 31 11.87 -8.35 13.52
CA SER A 31 10.79 -9.32 13.53
C SER A 31 10.81 -10.10 14.85
N PRO A 32 9.72 -10.03 15.64
CA PRO A 32 9.62 -10.76 16.89
C PRO A 32 9.63 -12.28 16.73
N HIS A 33 9.13 -12.80 15.61
CA HIS A 33 8.91 -14.24 15.45
C HIS A 33 8.94 -14.68 13.97
N ILE A 34 9.80 -15.65 13.67
CA ILE A 34 9.82 -16.40 12.41
C ILE A 34 9.56 -17.87 12.72
N LEU A 35 8.53 -18.44 12.10
CA LEU A 35 8.20 -19.85 12.16
C LEU A 35 8.47 -20.49 10.80
N ILE A 36 9.32 -21.50 10.79
CA ILE A 36 9.62 -22.32 9.62
C ILE A 36 9.10 -23.73 9.90
N THR A 37 8.19 -24.22 9.08
CA THR A 37 7.61 -25.57 9.23
C THR A 37 7.89 -26.37 7.97
N TRP A 38 8.52 -27.52 8.16
CA TRP A 38 8.76 -28.49 7.09
C TRP A 38 7.69 -29.56 7.12
N HIS A 39 7.17 -29.85 5.94
CA HIS A 39 6.17 -30.86 5.70
C HIS A 39 6.73 -31.91 4.75
N LEU A 40 6.45 -33.18 5.02
CA LEU A 40 6.64 -34.22 4.03
C LEU A 40 5.48 -34.12 3.02
N PRO A 41 5.75 -33.91 1.73
CA PRO A 41 4.70 -33.72 0.73
C PRO A 41 3.83 -34.98 0.66
N ARG A 42 2.51 -34.79 0.64
CA ARG A 42 1.51 -35.86 0.47
C ARG A 42 0.63 -35.54 -0.73
N LEU A 43 0.00 -36.55 -1.33
CA LEU A 43 -0.96 -36.34 -2.41
C LEU A 43 -2.12 -35.42 -2.00
N SER A 44 -2.53 -35.46 -0.72
CA SER A 44 -3.57 -34.58 -0.17
C SER A 44 -3.06 -33.19 0.25
N ASN A 45 -1.75 -33.02 0.43
CA ASN A 45 -1.13 -31.75 0.80
C ASN A 45 0.31 -31.71 0.27
N PRO A 46 0.54 -31.12 -0.92
CA PRO A 46 1.85 -31.10 -1.56
C PRO A 46 2.81 -30.07 -0.93
N THR A 47 2.43 -29.40 0.15
CA THR A 47 3.27 -28.41 0.84
C THR A 47 4.56 -29.07 1.33
N ILE A 48 5.71 -28.46 1.02
CA ILE A 48 7.01 -28.83 1.58
C ILE A 48 7.40 -27.88 2.70
N LEU A 49 7.21 -26.58 2.46
CA LEU A 49 7.71 -25.53 3.34
C LEU A 49 6.62 -24.51 3.59
N LEU A 50 6.44 -24.20 4.86
CA LEU A 50 5.63 -23.10 5.34
C LEU A 50 6.52 -22.16 6.15
N LEU A 51 6.76 -20.97 5.63
CA LEU A 51 7.46 -19.89 6.34
C LEU A 51 6.41 -18.87 6.77
N THR A 52 6.38 -18.55 8.06
CA THR A 52 5.52 -17.50 8.62
C THR A 52 6.38 -16.50 9.38
N LEU A 53 6.30 -15.24 9.00
CA LEU A 53 7.03 -14.13 9.60
C LEU A 53 6.00 -13.19 10.24
N PHE A 54 6.19 -12.80 11.49
CA PHE A 54 5.25 -11.96 12.23
C PHE A 54 5.87 -10.60 12.54
N ASN A 55 5.02 -9.57 12.52
CA ASN A 55 5.32 -8.18 12.90
C ASN A 55 6.67 -7.71 12.35
N TYR A 56 6.84 -7.88 11.03
CA TYR A 56 8.05 -7.43 10.35
C TYR A 56 7.98 -5.92 10.19
N ASP A 57 8.97 -5.22 10.73
CA ASP A 57 9.13 -3.77 10.59
C ASP A 57 10.53 -3.48 10.09
N TYR A 58 10.59 -2.80 8.96
CA TYR A 58 11.80 -2.33 8.32
C TYR A 58 11.73 -0.82 8.20
N ALA A 59 12.61 -0.13 8.91
CA ALA A 59 12.70 1.32 8.93
C ALA A 59 14.08 1.76 8.44
N ASP A 60 14.05 2.64 7.46
CA ASP A 60 15.18 3.34 6.87
C ASP A 60 14.84 4.86 6.85
N VAL A 61 15.81 5.71 6.55
CA VAL A 61 15.62 7.16 6.46
C VAL A 61 14.65 7.53 5.35
N GLU A 62 14.65 6.77 4.26
CA GLU A 62 13.91 7.09 3.04
C GLU A 62 12.50 6.48 3.03
N HIS A 63 12.31 5.39 3.77
CA HIS A 63 11.08 4.63 3.75
C HIS A 63 10.92 3.73 4.97
N ARG A 64 9.67 3.36 5.25
CA ARG A 64 9.30 2.35 6.24
C ARG A 64 8.37 1.32 5.61
N VAL A 65 8.63 0.06 5.89
CA VAL A 65 7.82 -1.09 5.49
C VAL A 65 7.42 -1.85 6.74
N ALA A 66 6.12 -1.98 6.97
CA ALA A 66 5.58 -2.74 8.08
C ALA A 66 4.62 -3.81 7.56
N LEU A 67 4.65 -4.98 8.19
CA LEU A 67 3.89 -6.18 7.83
C LEU A 67 3.46 -6.88 9.11
N THR A 68 2.16 -7.10 9.29
CA THR A 68 1.66 -7.84 10.46
C THR A 68 2.01 -9.31 10.36
N LYS A 69 1.83 -9.90 9.17
CA LYS A 69 2.15 -11.31 8.94
C LYS A 69 2.48 -11.56 7.47
N VAL A 70 3.54 -12.33 7.24
CA VAL A 70 3.87 -12.86 5.92
C VAL A 70 3.82 -14.38 6.00
N LYS A 71 3.06 -15.01 5.11
CA LYS A 71 2.97 -16.46 4.98
C LYS A 71 3.43 -16.87 3.60
N VAL A 72 4.52 -17.62 3.52
CA VAL A 72 5.04 -18.20 2.29
C VAL A 72 4.83 -19.70 2.33
N VAL A 73 4.09 -20.22 1.34
CA VAL A 73 3.83 -21.64 1.16
C VAL A 73 4.51 -22.09 -0.12
N ILE A 74 5.41 -23.05 0.01
CA ILE A 74 6.08 -23.70 -1.11
C ILE A 74 5.56 -25.13 -1.22
N SER A 75 5.04 -25.47 -2.40
CA SER A 75 4.47 -26.78 -2.71
C SER A 75 5.32 -27.52 -3.73
N LEU A 76 5.50 -28.83 -3.57
CA LEU A 76 6.19 -29.66 -4.56
C LEU A 76 5.30 -29.89 -5.77
N PHE A 77 5.92 -29.87 -6.96
CA PHE A 77 5.38 -30.15 -8.29
C PHE A 77 3.92 -30.68 -8.33
N PRO A 78 2.93 -29.78 -8.51
CA PRO A 78 1.55 -30.18 -8.80
C PRO A 78 1.45 -31.10 -10.04
N VAL A 79 2.38 -30.95 -10.99
CA VAL A 79 2.39 -31.68 -12.27
C VAL A 79 2.59 -33.19 -12.09
N LEU A 80 3.50 -33.62 -11.21
CA LEU A 80 3.76 -35.05 -10.98
C LEU A 80 2.60 -35.73 -10.25
N THR A 81 1.84 -34.98 -9.47
CA THR A 81 0.79 -35.54 -8.63
C THR A 81 -0.56 -35.61 -9.33
N ARG A 82 -0.77 -34.97 -10.49
CA ARG A 82 -2.05 -34.88 -11.26
C ARG A 82 -3.31 -34.49 -10.45
N VAL A 83 -3.20 -34.31 -9.14
CA VAL A 83 -4.30 -34.25 -8.18
C VAL A 83 -4.41 -32.86 -7.55
N SER A 84 -3.39 -32.01 -7.67
CA SER A 84 -3.45 -30.65 -7.14
C SER A 84 -3.17 -29.62 -8.24
N ALA A 85 -4.19 -28.82 -8.59
CA ALA A 85 -4.03 -27.60 -9.39
C ALA A 85 -3.45 -26.42 -8.57
N GLY A 86 -2.79 -26.72 -7.45
CA GLY A 86 -2.28 -25.71 -6.53
C GLY A 86 -1.05 -24.96 -7.08
N PRO A 87 -0.78 -23.74 -6.58
CA PRO A 87 0.40 -22.99 -6.96
C PRO A 87 1.68 -23.58 -6.35
N PHE A 88 2.78 -23.46 -7.09
CA PHE A 88 4.12 -23.84 -6.59
C PHE A 88 4.55 -22.94 -5.42
N LEU A 89 4.22 -21.65 -5.52
CA LEU A 89 4.57 -20.65 -4.53
C LEU A 89 3.36 -19.75 -4.30
N ALA A 90 2.93 -19.66 -3.05
CA ALA A 90 1.90 -18.74 -2.60
C ALA A 90 2.46 -17.88 -1.48
N VAL A 91 2.39 -16.56 -1.64
CA VAL A 91 2.77 -15.59 -0.63
C VAL A 91 1.51 -14.83 -0.22
N THR A 92 1.24 -14.78 1.07
CA THR A 92 0.18 -13.96 1.67
C THR A 92 0.83 -12.92 2.56
N LEU A 93 0.46 -11.66 2.37
CA LEU A 93 0.91 -10.50 3.12
C LEU A 93 -0.32 -9.89 3.81
N ASP A 94 -0.32 -9.94 5.14
CA ASP A 94 -1.36 -9.36 5.97
C ASP A 94 -0.92 -7.98 6.45
N ASP A 95 -1.73 -6.97 6.13
CA ASP A 95 -1.52 -5.57 6.49
C ASP A 95 -0.13 -5.04 6.07
N PHE A 96 0.16 -5.15 4.77
CA PHE A 96 1.37 -4.61 4.16
C PHE A 96 1.27 -3.09 4.05
N ARG A 97 2.14 -2.39 4.75
CA ARG A 97 2.21 -0.93 4.77
C ARG A 97 3.57 -0.48 4.27
N VAL A 98 3.57 0.40 3.29
CA VAL A 98 4.77 1.07 2.80
C VAL A 98 4.57 2.56 2.91
N ARG A 99 5.57 3.24 3.47
CA ARG A 99 5.62 4.69 3.50
C ARG A 99 6.97 5.14 2.95
N VAL A 100 6.95 5.92 1.88
CA VAL A 100 8.13 6.58 1.31
C VAL A 100 8.05 8.05 1.69
N PHE A 101 9.10 8.55 2.35
CA PHE A 101 9.13 9.92 2.87
C PHE A 101 9.57 10.94 1.82
N SER A 102 10.42 10.52 0.87
CA SER A 102 10.88 11.36 -0.23
C SER A 102 10.85 10.60 -1.56
N SER A 103 10.18 11.16 -2.56
CA SER A 103 10.14 10.63 -3.93
C SER A 103 11.52 10.56 -4.58
N GLU A 104 12.40 11.54 -4.31
CA GLU A 104 13.74 11.65 -4.88
C GLU A 104 14.58 10.39 -4.58
N ARG A 105 14.41 9.84 -3.38
CA ARG A 105 15.16 8.67 -2.91
C ARG A 105 14.25 7.47 -2.70
N THR A 106 13.41 7.20 -3.69
CA THR A 106 12.62 5.97 -3.66
C THR A 106 13.56 4.77 -3.87
N PRO A 107 13.60 3.77 -2.98
CA PRO A 107 14.41 2.58 -3.14
C PRO A 107 14.15 1.87 -4.46
N GLN A 108 15.21 1.34 -5.09
CA GLN A 108 15.10 0.68 -6.40
C GLN A 108 14.05 -0.45 -6.43
N TRP A 109 13.90 -1.19 -5.33
CA TRP A 109 12.92 -2.28 -5.25
C TRP A 109 11.47 -1.75 -5.26
N ILE A 110 11.20 -0.58 -4.63
CA ILE A 110 9.90 0.09 -4.69
C ILE A 110 9.65 0.62 -6.10
N GLN A 111 10.66 1.21 -6.74
CA GLN A 111 10.54 1.67 -8.12
C GLN A 111 10.21 0.52 -9.08
N ARG A 112 10.88 -0.64 -8.91
CA ARG A 112 10.58 -1.87 -9.67
C ARG A 112 9.19 -2.41 -9.37
N LEU A 113 8.76 -2.41 -8.11
CA LEU A 113 7.41 -2.81 -7.72
C LEU A 113 6.37 -1.92 -8.39
N ARG A 114 6.56 -0.60 -8.35
CA ARG A 114 5.69 0.38 -9.02
C ARG A 114 5.66 0.14 -10.53
N GLY A 115 6.81 0.00 -11.17
CA GLY A 115 6.89 -0.27 -12.61
C GLY A 115 6.18 -1.57 -12.99
N ASN A 116 6.39 -2.64 -12.22
CA ASN A 116 5.72 -3.92 -12.44
C ASN A 116 4.21 -3.83 -12.22
N LEU A 117 3.77 -3.08 -11.19
CA LEU A 117 2.35 -2.89 -10.90
C LEU A 117 1.69 -2.08 -12.01
N VAL A 118 2.22 -0.91 -12.35
CA VAL A 118 1.71 -0.07 -13.45
C VAL A 118 1.67 -0.88 -14.75
N TYR A 119 2.75 -1.58 -15.08
CA TYR A 119 2.77 -2.45 -16.24
C TYR A 119 1.69 -3.53 -16.19
N THR A 120 1.48 -4.16 -15.02
CA THR A 120 0.45 -5.20 -14.82
C THR A 120 -0.96 -4.63 -14.85
N VAL A 121 -1.17 -3.38 -14.42
CA VAL A 121 -2.46 -2.69 -14.53
C VAL A 121 -2.77 -2.36 -15.99
N LEU A 122 -1.76 -1.91 -16.75
CA LEU A 122 -1.93 -1.50 -18.15
C LEU A 122 -2.00 -2.69 -19.13
N ASN A 123 -1.27 -3.77 -18.85
CA ASN A 123 -1.10 -4.90 -19.78
C ASN A 123 -1.59 -6.24 -19.20
N GLY A 124 -2.05 -6.27 -17.96
CA GLY A 124 -2.56 -7.47 -17.33
C GLY A 124 -4.06 -7.60 -17.46
N ASP A 125 -4.55 -8.81 -17.20
CA ASP A 125 -5.97 -9.09 -17.18
C ASP A 125 -6.50 -8.79 -15.78
N THR A 126 -7.34 -7.76 -15.66
CA THR A 126 -8.14 -7.56 -14.45
C THR A 126 -9.39 -8.43 -14.56
N PHE A 127 -9.57 -9.35 -13.61
CA PHE A 127 -10.71 -10.28 -13.63
C PHE A 127 -11.68 -10.06 -12.45
N CYS A 128 -11.30 -9.25 -11.47
CA CYS A 128 -12.15 -8.81 -10.37
C CYS A 128 -11.71 -7.42 -9.93
N LEU A 129 -12.66 -6.51 -9.77
CA LEU A 129 -12.49 -5.19 -9.18
C LEU A 129 -13.88 -4.75 -8.74
N ASP A 130 -14.16 -4.79 -7.45
CA ASP A 130 -15.52 -4.54 -6.94
C ASP A 130 -15.75 -3.03 -6.88
N ASP A 131 -14.90 -2.31 -6.15
CA ASP A 131 -14.92 -0.84 -6.07
C ASP A 131 -13.54 -0.26 -6.42
N LEU A 132 -13.56 0.87 -7.13
CA LEU A 132 -12.38 1.70 -7.36
C LEU A 132 -12.77 3.15 -7.18
N GLU A 133 -12.24 3.78 -6.14
CA GLU A 133 -12.37 5.20 -5.89
C GLU A 133 -11.01 5.86 -6.13
N THR A 134 -11.01 6.93 -6.92
CA THR A 134 -9.83 7.77 -7.12
C THR A 134 -10.21 9.22 -6.86
N ASN A 135 -9.43 9.87 -6.01
CA ASN A 135 -9.64 11.26 -5.65
C ASN A 135 -8.37 12.06 -5.96
N VAL A 136 -8.53 13.17 -6.69
CA VAL A 136 -7.44 14.08 -7.02
C VAL A 136 -7.79 15.44 -6.43
N VAL A 137 -6.98 15.88 -5.47
CA VAL A 137 -7.07 17.22 -4.89
C VAL A 137 -5.88 18.02 -5.39
N LEU A 138 -6.16 19.07 -6.15
CA LEU A 138 -5.17 20.04 -6.58
C LEU A 138 -5.40 21.29 -5.72
N SER A 139 -4.51 21.55 -4.77
CA SER A 139 -4.54 22.81 -4.03
C SER A 139 -3.91 23.86 -4.93
N THR A 140 -4.73 24.78 -5.44
CA THR A 140 -4.33 25.78 -6.42
C THR A 140 -3.24 26.69 -5.85
N ILE A 141 -2.23 26.96 -6.69
CA ILE A 141 -1.42 28.18 -6.71
C ILE A 141 -2.29 29.33 -6.24
N GLY A 142 -1.85 30.12 -5.26
CA GLY A 142 -2.59 31.28 -4.78
C GLY A 142 -3.12 32.11 -5.93
N GLY A 143 -4.40 31.93 -6.24
CA GLY A 143 -5.19 32.94 -6.92
C GLY A 143 -5.14 34.13 -5.99
N ARG A 144 -4.24 35.07 -6.30
CA ARG A 144 -4.34 36.45 -5.90
C ARG A 144 -5.79 36.82 -6.19
N ALA A 145 -6.62 36.85 -5.15
CA ALA A 145 -7.91 37.49 -5.26
C ALA A 145 -7.56 38.91 -5.68
N ILE A 146 -7.77 39.22 -6.96
CA ILE A 146 -8.00 40.59 -7.37
C ILE A 146 -9.30 40.91 -6.64
N SER A 147 -9.18 41.53 -5.48
CA SER A 147 -10.24 42.37 -4.97
C SER A 147 -10.37 43.48 -6.01
N ASP A 148 -11.30 43.32 -6.94
CA ASP A 148 -11.90 44.44 -7.65
C ASP A 148 -12.64 45.25 -6.60
N ASP A 149 -11.86 46.05 -5.88
CA ASP A 149 -12.29 47.22 -5.13
C ASP A 149 -12.48 48.32 -6.19
N ASP A 150 -13.73 48.52 -6.60
CA ASP A 150 -14.31 49.80 -7.05
C ASP A 150 -15.63 49.54 -7.77
N THR A 151 -16.73 49.37 -7.03
CA THR A 151 -18.02 49.92 -7.47
C THR A 151 -18.92 50.18 -6.25
N ASP A 152 -18.75 51.36 -5.66
CA ASP A 152 -19.83 52.04 -4.97
C ASP A 152 -20.92 52.37 -5.99
N GLU A 153 -22.10 51.74 -5.89
CA GLU A 153 -23.36 52.48 -6.03
C GLU A 153 -24.56 51.67 -5.51
N ALA A 154 -25.30 52.32 -4.61
CA ALA A 154 -26.47 51.81 -3.92
C ALA A 154 -27.68 51.57 -4.84
N ARG A 155 -28.50 50.57 -4.51
CA ARG A 155 -29.98 50.69 -4.38
C ARG A 155 -30.67 49.37 -3.97
N GLN A 156 -31.34 49.47 -2.81
CA GLN A 156 -32.66 48.95 -2.40
C GLN A 156 -33.24 47.65 -3.02
N ALA A 157 -33.50 46.71 -2.11
CA ALA A 157 -34.71 45.89 -1.90
C ALA A 157 -35.62 45.54 -3.10
N THR A 158 -35.84 44.24 -3.33
CA THR A 158 -37.13 43.54 -3.04
C THR A 158 -37.03 42.03 -3.35
N ASP A 159 -37.62 41.26 -2.45
CA ASP A 159 -38.43 40.05 -2.64
C ASP A 159 -37.91 38.75 -3.30
N VAL A 160 -38.09 37.71 -2.48
CA VAL A 160 -37.95 36.26 -2.70
C VAL A 160 -39.07 35.73 -3.61
N PRO A 161 -38.83 34.66 -4.39
CA PRO A 161 -39.63 33.45 -4.13
C PRO A 161 -38.79 32.18 -3.97
N LYS A 162 -39.24 31.38 -3.01
CA LYS A 162 -38.82 30.01 -2.69
C LYS A 162 -39.23 29.04 -3.81
N SER A 163 -38.33 28.17 -4.24
CA SER A 163 -38.60 26.76 -4.52
C SER A 163 -37.34 26.07 -5.02
N PHE A 164 -36.82 25.11 -4.26
CA PHE A 164 -36.43 23.76 -4.70
C PHE A 164 -35.80 23.04 -3.49
N GLN A 165 -36.66 22.34 -2.75
CA GLN A 165 -36.27 21.25 -1.85
C GLN A 165 -36.37 19.93 -2.62
N ASN A 166 -35.38 19.05 -2.39
CA ASN A 166 -35.37 17.57 -2.42
C ASN A 166 -34.09 17.06 -3.11
N GLY A 167 -33.30 16.13 -2.58
CA GLY A 167 -33.33 15.34 -1.34
C GLY A 167 -31.91 15.21 -0.75
N SER A 168 -31.73 14.95 0.54
CA SER A 168 -32.01 13.68 1.22
C SER A 168 -31.23 12.52 0.63
N GLY A 169 -29.97 12.43 1.05
CA GLY A 169 -29.03 11.34 0.81
C GLY A 169 -27.88 11.48 1.81
N ASP A 170 -28.18 11.13 3.05
CA ASP A 170 -27.30 11.11 4.21
C ASP A 170 -26.14 10.13 3.96
N SER A 171 -25.01 10.63 3.48
CA SER A 171 -23.74 9.92 3.45
C SER A 171 -22.78 10.63 4.38
N SER A 172 -22.87 10.26 5.65
CA SER A 172 -21.91 10.57 6.72
C SER A 172 -20.47 10.42 6.19
N ASN A 173 -19.81 11.55 6.00
CA ASN A 173 -18.44 11.67 5.52
C ASN A 173 -17.45 11.39 6.67
N THR A 174 -17.52 10.19 7.24
CA THR A 174 -16.72 9.77 8.41
C THR A 174 -15.68 8.73 8.01
N TYR A 175 -14.72 9.08 7.14
CA TYR A 175 -13.55 8.23 6.88
C TYR A 175 -12.22 8.99 6.71
N ASN A 176 -12.12 10.18 7.30
CA ASN A 176 -10.82 10.85 7.52
C ASN A 176 -10.12 10.45 8.84
N ASP A 177 -10.68 9.52 9.63
CA ASP A 177 -10.17 9.16 10.97
C ASP A 177 -9.64 7.72 11.12
N VAL A 178 -9.34 7.02 10.01
CA VAL A 178 -8.67 5.71 10.07
C VAL A 178 -7.20 5.84 9.65
N LEU A 179 -6.51 6.76 10.29
CA LEU A 179 -5.05 6.72 10.38
C LEU A 179 -4.63 6.90 11.85
N VAL A 180 -4.38 5.75 12.49
CA VAL A 180 -3.62 5.56 13.74
C VAL A 180 -4.39 5.81 15.06
N LYS A 181 -5.00 4.75 15.60
CA LYS A 181 -5.10 4.55 17.06
C LYS A 181 -4.32 3.28 17.44
N GLY A 182 -3.19 3.45 18.14
CA GLY A 182 -2.50 2.36 18.84
C GLY A 182 -0.97 2.40 18.86
N ALA A 183 -0.36 3.35 19.60
CA ALA A 183 0.86 3.22 20.43
C ALA A 183 1.23 4.59 21.04
N PRO A 184 1.84 4.67 22.24
CA PRO A 184 1.63 5.78 23.17
C PRO A 184 2.53 7.01 22.95
N SER A 185 1.89 8.16 23.12
CA SER A 185 2.35 9.41 23.75
C SER A 185 3.81 9.82 23.60
N GLU A 186 4.09 10.61 22.56
CA GLU A 186 4.94 11.80 22.69
C GLU A 186 4.17 13.00 22.13
N GLU A 187 3.67 13.84 23.04
CA GLU A 187 3.07 15.14 22.75
C GLU A 187 4.15 16.10 22.23
N GLY A 188 4.48 15.97 20.94
CA GLY A 188 5.15 17.02 20.17
C GLY A 188 4.09 17.77 19.37
N GLN A 189 3.73 18.97 19.83
CA GLN A 189 2.87 19.93 19.12
C GLN A 189 3.23 20.02 17.63
N ARG A 190 2.43 19.40 16.76
CA ARG A 190 2.42 19.74 15.33
C ARG A 190 1.65 21.04 15.18
N GLN A 191 2.36 22.16 15.23
CA GLN A 191 1.86 23.41 14.70
C GLN A 191 1.46 23.20 13.23
N PRO A 192 0.29 23.67 12.77
CA PRO A 192 0.02 23.77 11.34
C PRO A 192 1.04 24.75 10.77
N SER A 193 2.07 24.24 10.09
CA SER A 193 3.03 25.06 9.38
C SER A 193 2.25 25.91 8.38
N LYS A 194 2.18 27.20 8.69
CA LYS A 194 1.56 28.27 7.92
C LYS A 194 2.40 28.48 6.66
N GLY A 195 2.15 27.62 5.70
CA GLY A 195 2.62 27.68 4.33
C GLY A 195 1.68 26.76 3.59
N VAL A 196 0.65 27.34 2.97
CA VAL A 196 -0.19 26.63 1.99
C VAL A 196 0.71 26.42 0.79
N GLY A 197 1.65 25.48 0.94
CA GLY A 197 2.46 24.97 -0.15
C GLY A 197 1.47 24.36 -1.11
N GLU A 198 1.54 24.81 -2.34
CA GLU A 198 0.76 24.28 -3.42
C GLU A 198 1.04 22.75 -3.45
N GLU A 199 0.00 21.92 -3.30
CA GLU A 199 0.15 20.47 -3.20
C GLU A 199 -0.89 19.75 -4.07
N ALA A 200 -0.43 18.74 -4.80
CA ALA A 200 -1.27 17.76 -5.47
C ALA A 200 -1.32 16.48 -4.63
N ILE A 201 -2.54 16.07 -4.27
CA ILE A 201 -2.81 14.82 -3.56
C ILE A 201 -3.63 13.92 -4.46
N VAL A 202 -3.11 12.73 -4.73
CA VAL A 202 -3.82 11.67 -5.46
C VAL A 202 -4.04 10.51 -4.50
N SER A 203 -5.29 10.18 -4.23
CA SER A 203 -5.68 9.05 -3.39
C SER A 203 -6.41 8.02 -4.23
N MET A 204 -6.17 6.74 -3.95
CA MET A 204 -6.82 5.62 -4.60
C MET A 204 -7.24 4.62 -3.52
N ASN A 205 -8.46 4.12 -3.61
CA ASN A 205 -8.95 3.03 -2.79
C ASN A 205 -9.58 1.97 -3.70
N SER A 206 -9.33 0.70 -3.44
CA SER A 206 -10.00 -0.39 -4.15
C SER A 206 -10.29 -1.60 -3.26
N SER A 207 -11.32 -2.34 -3.66
CA SER A 207 -11.77 -3.57 -3.02
C SER A 207 -11.70 -4.75 -4.00
N ARG A 208 -11.27 -5.91 -3.48
CA ARG A 208 -11.21 -7.21 -4.19
C ARG A 208 -10.56 -7.13 -5.57
N TRP A 209 -9.46 -6.40 -5.66
CA TRP A 209 -8.76 -6.22 -6.93
C TRP A 209 -7.89 -7.43 -7.24
N HIS A 210 -8.25 -8.15 -8.30
CA HIS A 210 -7.49 -9.30 -8.77
C HIS A 210 -6.96 -9.06 -10.18
N ILE A 211 -5.64 -9.16 -10.33
CA ILE A 211 -4.94 -8.93 -11.59
C ILE A 211 -4.04 -10.11 -11.91
N ARG A 212 -4.02 -10.51 -13.18
CA ARG A 212 -3.10 -11.50 -13.71
C ARG A 212 -2.16 -10.85 -14.71
N ASN A 213 -0.85 -11.03 -14.54
CA ASN A 213 0.11 -10.57 -15.53
C ASN A 213 0.40 -11.63 -16.60
N PHE A 214 1.06 -11.22 -17.69
CA PHE A 214 1.51 -12.07 -18.80
C PHE A 214 2.45 -13.23 -18.40
N LYS A 215 3.03 -13.21 -17.19
CA LYS A 215 3.86 -14.30 -16.65
C LYS A 215 3.05 -15.27 -15.79
N TYR A 216 1.72 -15.26 -15.91
CA TYR A 216 0.79 -16.08 -15.13
C TYR A 216 0.93 -15.87 -13.61
N ARG A 217 1.36 -14.68 -13.19
CA ARG A 217 1.34 -14.28 -11.78
C ARG A 217 0.01 -13.62 -11.48
N GLN A 218 -0.64 -14.11 -10.43
CA GLN A 218 -1.86 -13.53 -9.91
C GLN A 218 -1.53 -12.69 -8.68
N TYR A 219 -1.99 -11.45 -8.69
CA TYR A 219 -1.98 -10.54 -7.55
C TYR A 219 -3.44 -10.36 -7.12
N LEU A 220 -3.73 -10.66 -5.87
CA LEU A 220 -5.04 -10.50 -5.28
C LEU A 220 -4.92 -9.55 -4.11
N PHE A 221 -5.75 -8.51 -4.08
CA PHE A 221 -5.78 -7.53 -3.01
C PHE A 221 -7.20 -7.52 -2.43
N GLY A 222 -7.36 -7.79 -1.13
CA GLY A 222 -8.65 -7.65 -0.47
C GLY A 222 -9.07 -6.18 -0.39
N THR A 223 -8.19 -5.35 0.16
CA THR A 223 -8.33 -3.88 0.10
C THR A 223 -7.00 -3.24 -0.21
N LEU A 224 -6.99 -2.22 -1.05
CA LEU A 224 -5.80 -1.47 -1.41
C LEU A 224 -6.07 0.03 -1.29
N ALA A 225 -5.36 0.70 -0.38
CA ALA A 225 -5.40 2.15 -0.25
C ALA A 225 -4.00 2.72 -0.57
N ALA A 226 -3.95 3.71 -1.45
CA ALA A 226 -2.73 4.40 -1.82
C ALA A 226 -2.95 5.91 -1.77
N GLN A 227 -1.94 6.64 -1.32
CA GLN A 227 -1.93 8.09 -1.36
C GLN A 227 -0.57 8.58 -1.83
N LEU A 228 -0.57 9.39 -2.88
CA LEU A 228 0.58 10.12 -3.38
C LEU A 228 0.37 11.60 -3.09
N ARG A 229 1.37 12.21 -2.47
CA ARG A 229 1.41 13.64 -2.15
C ARG A 229 2.61 14.25 -2.83
N ARG A 230 2.44 15.34 -3.57
CA ARG A 230 3.52 16.02 -4.31
C ARG A 230 3.37 17.53 -4.21
N SER A 231 4.43 18.22 -3.82
CA SER A 231 4.52 19.69 -3.89
C SER A 231 4.76 20.16 -5.33
N TRP A 232 4.23 21.32 -5.73
CA TRP A 232 4.53 21.89 -7.06
C TRP A 232 5.90 22.57 -7.11
N ASP A 233 6.32 23.17 -6.01
CA ASP A 233 7.54 23.99 -5.89
C ASP A 233 8.82 23.18 -5.63
N GLY A 234 8.71 21.87 -5.42
CA GLY A 234 9.85 21.02 -5.10
C GLY A 234 9.69 19.56 -5.50
N GLU A 235 10.82 18.85 -5.52
CA GLU A 235 10.89 17.39 -5.73
C GLU A 235 10.40 16.58 -4.51
N ARG A 236 9.81 17.25 -3.51
CA ARG A 236 9.30 16.61 -2.31
C ARG A 236 7.97 15.96 -2.60
N GLY A 237 7.94 14.65 -2.37
CA GLY A 237 6.74 13.86 -2.45
C GLY A 237 6.79 12.74 -1.44
N SER A 238 5.62 12.40 -0.91
CA SER A 238 5.47 11.24 -0.04
C SER A 238 4.46 10.28 -0.65
N PHE A 239 4.68 9.00 -0.39
CA PHE A 239 3.81 7.95 -0.87
C PHE A 239 3.48 7.00 0.27
N VAL A 240 2.21 6.68 0.42
CA VAL A 240 1.71 5.70 1.37
C VAL A 240 0.92 4.65 0.61
N LEU A 241 1.18 3.38 0.91
CA LEU A 241 0.45 2.24 0.40
C LEU A 241 0.07 1.34 1.57
N ILE A 242 -1.19 0.97 1.65
CA ILE A 242 -1.72 0.00 2.61
C ILE A 242 -2.46 -1.06 1.80
N ALA A 243 -1.95 -2.28 1.85
CA ALA A 243 -2.54 -3.42 1.17
C ALA A 243 -2.90 -4.48 2.22
N LYS A 244 -4.19 -4.82 2.32
CA LYS A 244 -4.67 -5.87 3.23
C LYS A 244 -5.04 -7.11 2.43
N GLU A 245 -4.91 -8.27 3.07
CA GLU A 245 -5.23 -9.57 2.50
C GLU A 245 -4.58 -9.77 1.12
N SER A 246 -3.32 -9.32 1.00
CA SER A 246 -2.61 -9.31 -0.27
C SER A 246 -2.03 -10.69 -0.52
N ARG A 247 -2.34 -11.27 -1.68
CA ARG A 247 -1.86 -12.59 -2.07
C ARG A 247 -1.17 -12.50 -3.41
N TRP A 248 0.01 -13.10 -3.47
CA TRP A 248 0.72 -13.34 -4.71
C TRP A 248 0.82 -14.84 -4.94
N VAL A 249 0.42 -15.25 -6.15
CA VAL A 249 0.37 -16.65 -6.53
C VAL A 249 1.04 -16.82 -7.89
N GLN A 250 2.01 -17.73 -7.97
CA GLN A 250 2.55 -18.19 -9.25
C GLN A 250 1.75 -19.41 -9.70
N ALA A 251 0.87 -19.21 -10.70
CA ALA A 251 0.13 -20.31 -11.30
C ALA A 251 1.06 -21.18 -12.16
N PRO A 252 0.79 -22.50 -12.27
CA PRO A 252 1.41 -23.34 -13.28
C PRO A 252 1.18 -22.74 -14.67
N ARG A 253 2.20 -22.78 -15.54
CA ARG A 253 1.99 -22.45 -16.95
C ARG A 253 1.07 -23.51 -17.54
N PRO A 254 0.04 -23.14 -18.32
CA PRO A 254 -0.63 -24.13 -19.15
C PRO A 254 0.44 -24.80 -20.02
N HIS A 255 0.43 -26.13 -20.08
CA HIS A 255 1.21 -26.82 -21.10
C HIS A 255 0.57 -26.42 -22.44
N GLU A 256 1.25 -25.57 -23.19
CA GLU A 256 0.94 -25.39 -24.60
C GLU A 256 1.28 -26.72 -25.27
N ASN A 257 0.25 -27.46 -25.69
CA ASN A 257 0.43 -28.63 -26.53
C ASN A 257 0.93 -28.12 -27.89
N SER A 258 2.26 -28.03 -28.04
CA SER A 258 2.94 -27.76 -29.31
C SER A 258 2.88 -28.95 -30.23
#